data_AF-A0A3N5S2N8-F1
#
_entry.id   AF-A0A3N5S2N8-F1
#
_cell.length_a   1.000
_cell.length_b   1.000
_cell.length_c   1.000
_cell.angle_alpha   90.00
_cell.angle_beta   90.00
_cell.angle_gamma   90.00
#
_symmetry.space_group_name_H-M   'P 1'
#
loop_
_entity.id
_entity.type
_entity.pdbx_description
1 polymer ?
#
loop_
_entity_poly.entity_id
_entity_poly.type
_entity_poly.pdbx_seq_one_letter_code
_entity_poly.pdbx_strand_id
1 'polypeptide(L)'
;MKRFLIVILLLAGLIPGAAAQDSGTELIANGGLALGWESWTTNTPCTDCSLNIAADYLPDGSAFVWNRINSGGNGSAIWVYQDINADVSPYTALTLSLDVWVDQQSLPNSGWWSDENNGPGEYPAVVSIIFADTAGTEFAWTHGFLVTHDGSTLLTNYTLLPEASQRTHWEADILDPQLWNDGHGGPLPTPVRLLRFSIGGSGWDFAGGAAHLSLTGSAGGSTTAGFTVEEYPLVSADQDTPTHFEFRDRVTQDMLALREGWRAPDPAVQIEAINVTIGQAGYKLVDKPDQQGDMVEMVYALLYHESVLIPDVSHVWPIAVSASGQDFALLLETMSTPTLIVTPETVGQLGMEFIYVAPVFVGEDLYAVEGNWETNTFTVSRSGEVIYT
;
A
#
# COMPACT_ATOMS: atom_id res chain seq x y z
N MET A 1 -12.66 0.45 29.70
CA MET A 1 -12.74 0.03 28.30
C MET A 1 -13.07 1.25 27.46
N LYS A 2 -12.08 1.82 26.78
CA LYS A 2 -12.28 2.94 25.85
C LYS A 2 -12.88 2.35 24.57
N ARG A 3 -14.04 2.87 24.15
CA ARG A 3 -14.68 2.48 22.89
C ARG A 3 -14.56 3.65 21.93
N PHE A 4 -13.72 3.51 20.91
CA PHE A 4 -13.65 4.45 19.80
C PHE A 4 -14.76 4.08 18.80
N LEU A 5 -15.49 5.09 18.33
CA LEU A 5 -16.49 4.90 17.27
C LEU A 5 -15.78 5.01 15.93
N ILE A 6 -15.74 3.90 15.20
CA ILE A 6 -15.13 3.78 13.88
C ILE A 6 -16.24 4.00 12.83
N VAL A 7 -16.04 4.95 11.93
CA VAL A 7 -16.84 5.09 10.71
C VAL A 7 -15.95 4.68 9.55
N ILE A 8 -16.18 3.49 8.99
CA ILE A 8 -15.50 3.00 7.78
C ILE A 8 -16.35 3.39 6.58
N LEU A 9 -15.76 4.08 5.61
CA LEU A 9 -16.38 4.33 4.31
C LEU A 9 -15.37 4.00 3.21
N LEU A 10 -15.78 3.09 2.32
CA LEU A 10 -15.07 2.68 1.11
C LEU A 10 -15.24 3.74 0.01
N LEU A 11 -14.16 4.12 -0.66
CA LEU A 11 -14.19 4.73 -1.99
C LEU A 11 -13.26 3.96 -2.93
N ALA A 12 -13.81 3.52 -4.05
CA ALA A 12 -13.05 3.07 -5.22
C ALA A 12 -13.05 4.22 -6.24
N GLY A 13 -11.89 4.81 -6.49
CA GLY A 13 -11.68 5.81 -7.53
C GLY A 13 -10.50 5.39 -8.40
N LEU A 14 -10.78 4.96 -9.63
CA LEU A 14 -9.77 4.72 -10.67
C LEU A 14 -9.37 6.07 -11.28
N ILE A 15 -8.14 6.51 -11.01
CA ILE A 15 -7.49 7.57 -11.79
C ILE A 15 -6.36 6.88 -12.58
N PRO A 16 -6.43 6.80 -13.93
CA PRO A 16 -5.31 6.35 -14.73
C PRO A 16 -4.35 7.54 -14.92
N GLY A 17 -3.47 7.74 -13.94
CA GLY A 17 -2.32 8.63 -14.06
C GLY A 17 -1.06 7.78 -14.03
N ALA A 18 -0.26 7.86 -15.09
CA ALA A 18 1.05 7.22 -15.16
C ALA A 18 1.87 7.54 -13.90
N ALA A 19 2.18 6.52 -13.10
CA ALA A 19 2.99 6.63 -11.90
C ALA A 19 4.39 7.10 -12.28
N ALA A 20 4.68 8.38 -12.01
CA ALA A 20 6.04 8.77 -11.72
C ALA A 20 6.38 8.14 -10.37
N GLN A 21 7.31 7.19 -10.36
CA GLN A 21 7.86 6.59 -9.16
C GLN A 21 8.48 7.72 -8.32
N ASP A 22 7.80 8.14 -7.26
CA ASP A 22 8.38 9.03 -6.25
C ASP A 22 9.48 8.21 -5.58
N SER A 23 10.72 8.43 -6.00
CA SER A 23 11.88 7.76 -5.40
C SER A 23 12.02 8.32 -3.99
N GLY A 24 11.47 7.60 -3.00
CA GLY A 24 11.54 7.96 -1.59
C GLY A 24 12.95 8.32 -1.14
N THR A 25 13.07 8.96 0.02
CA THR A 25 14.39 9.35 0.53
C THR A 25 15.19 8.11 0.89
N GLU A 26 16.29 7.85 0.19
CA GLU A 26 17.22 6.77 0.51
C GLU A 26 17.93 7.05 1.84
N LEU A 27 17.86 6.08 2.75
CA LEU A 27 18.41 6.16 4.11
C LEU A 27 19.69 5.34 4.26
N ILE A 28 19.94 4.38 3.36
CA ILE A 28 21.16 3.58 3.31
C ILE A 28 22.16 4.24 2.37
N ALA A 29 23.29 4.67 2.92
CA ALA A 29 24.41 5.15 2.12
C ALA A 29 25.17 3.95 1.52
N ASN A 30 25.64 4.11 0.28
CA ASN A 30 26.50 3.13 -0.42
C ASN A 30 25.92 1.69 -0.41
N GLY A 31 24.61 1.53 -0.59
CA GLY A 31 23.94 0.23 -0.58
C GLY A 31 24.27 -0.68 -1.77
N GLY A 32 24.66 -0.09 -2.91
CA GLY A 32 25.21 -0.80 -4.06
C GLY A 32 26.72 -1.11 -3.97
N LEU A 33 27.39 -0.70 -2.88
CA LEU A 33 28.80 -1.00 -2.59
C LEU A 33 29.82 -0.50 -3.63
N ALA A 34 29.44 0.45 -4.48
CA ALA A 34 30.34 1.05 -5.47
C ALA A 34 31.55 1.76 -4.85
N LEU A 35 31.43 2.19 -3.59
CA LEU A 35 32.51 2.82 -2.80
C LEU A 35 33.19 1.83 -1.84
N GLY A 36 32.98 0.53 -2.01
CA GLY A 36 33.52 -0.50 -1.12
C GLY A 36 33.02 -0.32 0.31
N TRP A 37 33.93 -0.24 1.27
CA TRP A 37 33.61 -0.13 2.71
C TRP A 37 33.19 1.26 3.17
N GLU A 38 33.19 2.27 2.30
CA GLU A 38 32.75 3.61 2.69
C GLU A 38 31.31 3.59 3.24
N SER A 39 31.07 4.29 4.36
CA SER A 39 29.81 4.29 5.13
C SER A 39 29.45 3.00 5.88
N TRP A 40 30.27 1.95 5.80
CA TRP A 40 30.01 0.67 6.46
C TRP A 40 31.05 0.36 7.55
N THR A 41 30.57 -0.18 8.67
CA THR A 41 31.41 -0.64 9.79
C THR A 41 31.16 -2.12 10.05
N THR A 42 32.19 -2.87 10.43
CA THR A 42 32.08 -4.29 10.75
C THR A 42 32.06 -4.53 12.25
N ASN A 43 31.35 -5.57 12.68
CA ASN A 43 31.38 -6.10 14.04
C ASN A 43 31.43 -7.63 13.96
N THR A 44 32.57 -8.22 14.33
CA THR A 44 32.86 -9.64 14.17
C THR A 44 33.19 -10.29 15.52
N PRO A 45 32.24 -10.41 16.47
CA PRO A 45 32.49 -10.97 17.80
C PRO A 45 32.75 -12.49 17.80
N CYS A 46 32.68 -13.15 16.64
CA CYS A 46 32.82 -14.59 16.49
C CYS A 46 34.24 -15.05 16.14
N THR A 47 34.57 -16.28 16.53
CA THR A 47 35.77 -17.00 16.07
C THR A 47 35.49 -17.71 14.75
N ASP A 48 36.53 -17.89 13.93
CA ASP A 48 36.48 -18.61 12.65
C ASP A 48 35.43 -18.07 11.67
N CYS A 49 35.26 -16.75 11.68
CA CYS A 49 34.41 -16.03 10.75
C CYS A 49 35.22 -15.21 9.76
N SER A 50 34.64 -15.00 8.58
CA SER A 50 35.10 -13.99 7.65
C SER A 50 33.93 -13.17 7.13
N LEU A 51 34.20 -11.90 6.86
CA LEU A 51 33.28 -10.96 6.23
C LEU A 51 34.10 -10.11 5.27
N ASN A 52 33.68 -10.06 4.01
CA ASN A 52 34.36 -9.32 2.95
C ASN A 52 33.34 -8.65 2.03
N ILE A 53 33.80 -7.66 1.27
CA ILE A 53 33.12 -7.23 0.04
C ILE A 53 33.76 -8.01 -1.11
N ALA A 54 32.96 -8.80 -1.81
CA ALA A 54 33.39 -9.49 -3.02
C ALA A 54 33.05 -8.63 -4.24
N ALA A 55 34.08 -7.99 -4.81
CA ALA A 55 33.97 -7.28 -6.08
C ALA A 55 33.75 -8.27 -7.23
N ASP A 56 32.94 -7.89 -8.21
CA ASP A 56 32.54 -8.71 -9.37
C ASP A 56 31.90 -10.06 -9.01
N TYR A 57 31.42 -10.20 -7.76
CA TYR A 57 30.67 -11.37 -7.32
C TYR A 57 29.30 -11.44 -8.01
N LEU A 58 28.79 -10.28 -8.42
CA LEU A 58 27.61 -10.14 -9.26
C LEU A 58 28.01 -9.59 -10.64
N PRO A 59 27.29 -9.97 -11.71
CA PRO A 59 27.47 -9.37 -13.04
C PRO A 59 27.30 -7.84 -13.06
N ASP A 60 26.59 -7.30 -12.07
CA ASP A 60 26.14 -5.91 -11.96
C ASP A 60 26.68 -5.19 -10.71
N GLY A 61 27.51 -5.83 -9.88
CA GLY A 61 27.97 -5.16 -8.66
C GLY A 61 28.80 -5.98 -7.69
N SER A 62 29.04 -5.37 -6.53
CA SER A 62 29.72 -5.96 -5.38
C SER A 62 28.71 -6.44 -4.35
N ALA A 63 29.12 -7.36 -3.49
CA ALA A 63 28.28 -7.88 -2.42
C ALA A 63 29.03 -8.02 -1.09
N PHE A 64 28.30 -7.92 0.01
CA PHE A 64 28.77 -8.48 1.27
C PHE A 64 28.69 -9.99 1.23
N VAL A 65 29.77 -10.65 1.62
CA VAL A 65 29.82 -12.10 1.78
C VAL A 65 30.39 -12.42 3.15
N TRP A 66 29.75 -13.35 3.86
CA TRP A 66 30.20 -13.80 5.17
C TRP A 66 30.17 -15.30 5.28
N ASN A 67 31.03 -15.82 6.14
CA ASN A 67 30.98 -17.20 6.57
C ASN A 67 31.44 -17.35 8.02
N ARG A 68 31.05 -18.49 8.59
CA ARG A 68 31.53 -19.02 9.85
C ARG A 68 31.62 -20.53 9.75
N ILE A 69 32.73 -21.08 10.25
CA ILE A 69 33.00 -22.51 10.26
C ILE A 69 33.48 -22.95 11.64
N ASN A 70 33.48 -24.26 11.91
CA ASN A 70 34.05 -24.85 13.12
C ASN A 70 33.45 -24.33 14.44
N SER A 71 32.18 -23.91 14.43
CA SER A 71 31.48 -23.39 15.62
C SER A 71 31.36 -24.38 16.77
N GLY A 72 31.40 -25.69 16.48
CA GLY A 72 31.20 -26.75 17.46
C GLY A 72 29.80 -26.71 18.10
N GLY A 73 28.81 -26.14 17.42
CA GLY A 73 27.46 -25.94 17.95
C GLY A 73 27.30 -24.74 18.87
N ASN A 74 28.28 -23.82 18.90
CA ASN A 74 28.16 -22.59 19.68
C ASN A 74 27.68 -21.42 18.81
N GLY A 75 26.58 -20.79 19.21
CA GLY A 75 26.06 -19.59 18.58
C GLY A 75 27.02 -18.41 18.61
N SER A 76 27.07 -17.63 17.54
CA SER A 76 27.78 -16.36 17.44
C SER A 76 27.29 -15.61 16.20
N ALA A 77 27.79 -14.39 16.00
CA ALA A 77 27.30 -13.54 14.92
C ALA A 77 28.42 -12.71 14.28
N ILE A 78 28.15 -12.26 13.07
CA ILE A 78 28.99 -11.35 12.29
C ILE A 78 28.09 -10.32 11.60
N TRP A 79 28.50 -9.05 11.63
CA TRP A 79 27.67 -7.94 11.15
C TRP A 79 28.48 -6.96 10.33
N VAL A 80 27.82 -6.37 9.34
CA VAL A 80 28.13 -5.06 8.80
C VAL A 80 26.97 -4.11 9.13
N TYR A 81 27.27 -2.87 9.47
CA TYR A 81 26.25 -1.90 9.84
C TYR A 81 26.62 -0.48 9.43
N GLN A 82 25.61 0.38 9.38
CA GLN A 82 25.74 1.81 9.27
C GLN A 82 24.79 2.50 10.26
N ASP A 83 25.26 3.57 10.87
CA ASP A 83 24.41 4.44 11.67
C ASP A 83 23.63 5.37 10.73
N ILE A 84 22.29 5.29 10.79
CA ILE A 84 21.38 6.07 9.93
C ILE A 84 21.06 7.40 10.60
N ASN A 85 20.68 7.36 11.89
CA ASN A 85 20.30 8.54 12.68
C ASN A 85 19.25 9.46 12.02
N ALA A 86 18.29 8.91 11.27
CA ALA A 86 17.28 9.67 10.54
C ALA A 86 15.95 9.77 11.31
N ASP A 87 15.32 10.94 11.25
CA ASP A 87 13.92 11.12 11.67
C ASP A 87 13.02 10.47 10.62
N VAL A 88 12.23 9.50 11.07
CA VAL A 88 11.28 8.75 10.24
C VAL A 88 9.84 8.97 10.67
N SER A 89 9.59 9.85 11.64
CA SER A 89 8.24 10.24 12.04
C SER A 89 7.36 10.78 10.89
N PRO A 90 7.89 11.38 9.80
CA PRO A 90 7.07 11.77 8.66
C PRO A 90 6.71 10.61 7.72
N TYR A 91 7.39 9.46 7.81
CA TYR A 91 7.24 8.37 6.87
C TYR A 91 6.04 7.48 7.23
N THR A 92 5.25 7.15 6.21
CA THR A 92 4.15 6.19 6.33
C THR A 92 4.53 4.81 5.83
N ALA A 93 5.60 4.70 5.03
CA ALA A 93 6.19 3.44 4.63
C ALA A 93 7.71 3.53 4.70
N LEU A 94 8.36 2.40 5.01
CA LEU A 94 9.80 2.22 4.94
C LEU A 94 10.07 0.98 4.09
N THR A 95 10.37 1.17 2.81
CA THR A 95 10.63 0.05 1.91
C THR A 95 12.08 -0.37 2.02
N LEU A 96 12.31 -1.56 2.60
CA LEU A 96 13.61 -2.22 2.61
C LEU A 96 13.66 -3.19 1.42
N SER A 97 14.68 -3.03 0.58
CA SER A 97 14.92 -3.85 -0.61
C SER A 97 16.37 -4.34 -0.62
N LEU A 98 16.58 -5.62 -0.93
CA LEU A 98 17.91 -6.23 -1.03
C LEU A 98 17.88 -7.54 -1.83
N ASP A 99 19.04 -7.91 -2.37
CA ASP A 99 19.28 -9.28 -2.82
C ASP A 99 19.98 -10.05 -1.70
N VAL A 100 19.45 -11.22 -1.33
CA VAL A 100 19.96 -12.05 -0.23
C VAL A 100 20.07 -13.51 -0.62
N TRP A 101 21.04 -14.22 -0.04
CA TRP A 101 21.18 -15.66 -0.18
C TRP A 101 21.84 -16.29 1.03
N VAL A 102 21.63 -17.60 1.17
CA VAL A 102 22.25 -18.46 2.18
C VAL A 102 22.94 -19.62 1.46
N ASP A 103 24.26 -19.69 1.57
CA ASP A 103 25.08 -20.76 0.99
C ASP A 103 25.16 -21.98 1.91
N GLN A 104 25.22 -21.73 3.23
CA GLN A 104 25.34 -22.78 4.24
C GLN A 104 24.59 -22.40 5.50
N GLN A 105 23.97 -23.39 6.12
CA GLN A 105 23.31 -23.29 7.41
C GLN A 105 23.39 -24.66 8.10
N SER A 106 24.09 -24.76 9.24
CA SER A 106 24.14 -26.03 10.01
C SER A 106 23.10 -26.11 11.11
N LEU A 107 22.59 -24.97 11.59
CA LEU A 107 21.50 -24.90 12.56
C LEU A 107 20.17 -24.88 11.79
N PRO A 108 19.30 -25.90 11.87
CA PRO A 108 18.16 -26.08 10.96
C PRO A 108 16.92 -25.23 11.33
N ASN A 109 17.06 -24.21 12.17
CA ASN A 109 15.99 -23.38 12.70
C ASN A 109 16.56 -22.07 13.28
N SER A 110 15.76 -21.31 14.03
CA SER A 110 16.12 -20.00 14.60
C SER A 110 16.87 -20.03 15.94
N GLY A 111 17.29 -21.21 16.40
CA GLY A 111 18.05 -21.41 17.63
C GLY A 111 17.19 -21.41 18.90
N TRP A 112 17.29 -22.50 19.68
CA TRP A 112 16.54 -22.67 20.93
C TRP A 112 16.82 -21.58 21.97
N TRP A 113 18.01 -20.98 21.95
CA TRP A 113 18.39 -19.94 22.90
C TRP A 113 17.45 -18.73 22.81
N SER A 114 16.99 -18.40 21.60
CA SER A 114 16.08 -17.29 21.35
C SER A 114 14.72 -17.53 22.00
N ASP A 115 14.21 -18.76 21.98
CA ASP A 115 12.96 -19.12 22.65
C ASP A 115 13.06 -19.03 24.18
N GLU A 116 14.20 -19.40 24.76
CA GLU A 116 14.41 -19.37 26.22
C GLU A 116 14.76 -17.99 26.78
N ASN A 117 15.40 -17.14 25.98
CA ASN A 117 15.96 -15.86 26.42
C ASN A 117 15.34 -14.65 25.72
N ASN A 118 14.24 -14.85 24.98
CA ASN A 118 13.54 -13.80 24.23
C ASN A 118 14.48 -13.09 23.25
N GLY A 119 15.28 -13.89 22.53
CA GLY A 119 16.24 -13.44 21.53
C GLY A 119 15.58 -13.23 20.16
N PRO A 120 16.23 -12.47 19.25
CA PRO A 120 15.68 -12.16 17.94
C PRO A 120 15.76 -13.30 16.92
N GLY A 121 16.44 -14.40 17.25
CA GLY A 121 16.71 -15.52 16.35
C GLY A 121 18.16 -15.61 15.88
N GLU A 122 18.59 -16.83 15.60
CA GLU A 122 19.86 -17.18 14.98
C GLU A 122 19.62 -17.55 13.52
N TYR A 123 20.00 -16.66 12.59
CA TYR A 123 19.79 -16.85 11.16
C TYR A 123 21.09 -16.70 10.38
N PRO A 124 21.35 -17.57 9.37
CA PRO A 124 22.55 -17.51 8.54
C PRO A 124 22.63 -16.21 7.72
N ALA A 125 21.49 -15.56 7.46
CA ALA A 125 21.38 -14.19 6.98
C ALA A 125 20.26 -13.47 7.75
N VAL A 126 20.51 -12.25 8.22
CA VAL A 126 19.56 -11.46 9.03
C VAL A 126 19.78 -9.98 8.85
N VAL A 127 18.68 -9.24 8.75
CA VAL A 127 18.64 -7.78 8.85
C VAL A 127 18.22 -7.39 10.26
N SER A 128 18.84 -6.35 10.81
CA SER A 128 18.44 -5.71 12.05
C SER A 128 18.40 -4.19 11.90
N ILE A 129 17.31 -3.59 12.38
CA ILE A 129 17.13 -2.15 12.44
C ILE A 129 16.94 -1.74 13.89
N ILE A 130 17.86 -0.92 14.40
CA ILE A 130 17.72 -0.29 15.72
C ILE A 130 17.00 1.04 15.52
N PHE A 131 15.97 1.29 16.32
CA PHE A 131 15.14 2.49 16.25
C PHE A 131 14.74 2.99 17.63
N ALA A 132 14.29 4.24 17.69
CA ALA A 132 13.71 4.83 18.90
C ALA A 132 12.24 5.19 18.68
N ASP A 133 11.44 5.05 19.73
CA ASP A 133 10.03 5.50 19.77
C ASP A 133 9.90 6.98 20.18
N THR A 134 8.66 7.46 20.31
CA THR A 134 8.35 8.85 20.73
C THR A 134 8.91 9.22 22.10
N ALA A 135 9.17 8.25 22.98
CA ALA A 135 9.78 8.46 24.29
C ALA A 135 11.32 8.40 24.26
N GLY A 136 11.91 8.09 23.10
CA GLY A 136 13.33 7.87 22.93
C GLY A 136 13.81 6.50 23.43
N THR A 137 12.89 5.56 23.67
CA THR A 137 13.24 4.19 24.07
C THR A 137 13.72 3.44 22.84
N GLU A 138 14.85 2.74 22.97
CA GLU A 138 15.43 1.96 21.86
C GLU A 138 14.80 0.57 21.76
N PHE A 139 14.55 0.16 20.51
CA PHE A 139 14.03 -1.15 20.13
C PHE A 139 14.81 -1.68 18.93
N ALA A 140 14.63 -2.97 18.65
CA ALA A 140 15.17 -3.63 17.48
C ALA A 140 14.07 -4.35 16.72
N TRP A 141 13.99 -4.10 15.41
CA TRP A 141 13.29 -4.96 14.47
C TRP A 141 14.31 -5.87 13.78
N THR A 142 13.99 -7.14 13.62
CA THR A 142 14.90 -8.14 13.04
C THR A 142 14.16 -9.10 12.13
N HIS A 143 14.70 -9.38 10.95
CA HIS A 143 14.13 -10.33 10.01
C HIS A 143 15.20 -11.26 9.45
N GLY A 144 14.98 -12.57 9.61
CA GLY A 144 15.90 -13.63 9.23
C GLY A 144 15.60 -14.23 7.85
N PHE A 145 16.61 -14.87 7.27
CA PHE A 145 16.50 -15.65 6.05
C PHE A 145 17.10 -17.03 6.27
N LEU A 146 16.37 -18.07 5.89
CA LEU A 146 16.71 -19.48 6.11
C LEU A 146 16.46 -20.27 4.83
N VAL A 147 17.20 -21.35 4.61
CA VAL A 147 16.88 -22.32 3.54
C VAL A 147 16.01 -23.47 4.06
N THR A 148 16.09 -23.74 5.37
CA THR A 148 15.32 -24.77 6.05
C THR A 148 14.93 -24.28 7.44
N HIS A 149 13.72 -24.64 7.86
CA HIS A 149 13.25 -24.52 9.24
C HIS A 149 12.54 -25.82 9.65
N ASP A 150 13.06 -26.55 10.64
CA ASP A 150 12.54 -27.85 11.07
C ASP A 150 11.29 -27.78 11.96
N GLY A 151 10.85 -26.57 12.32
CA GLY A 151 9.65 -26.32 13.12
C GLY A 151 9.84 -26.53 14.63
N SER A 152 11.08 -26.71 15.10
CA SER A 152 11.35 -26.92 16.53
C SER A 152 11.51 -25.64 17.36
N THR A 153 11.60 -24.48 16.71
CA THR A 153 11.65 -23.16 17.38
C THR A 153 10.41 -22.32 17.06
N LEU A 154 10.10 -21.35 17.93
CA LEU A 154 8.81 -20.61 17.91
C LEU A 154 8.82 -19.33 17.08
N LEU A 155 9.99 -18.79 16.75
CA LEU A 155 10.10 -17.51 16.07
C LEU A 155 9.45 -17.51 14.68
N THR A 156 8.92 -16.36 14.27
CA THR A 156 8.16 -16.20 13.01
C THR A 156 8.72 -15.11 12.10
N ASN A 157 9.69 -14.33 12.57
CA ASN A 157 10.35 -13.24 11.85
C ASN A 157 11.40 -13.73 10.84
N TYR A 158 11.02 -14.64 9.95
CA TYR A 158 11.90 -15.13 8.91
C TYR A 158 11.21 -15.40 7.58
N THR A 159 12.01 -15.43 6.51
CA THR A 159 11.59 -15.89 5.20
C THR A 159 12.38 -17.14 4.81
N LEU A 160 11.67 -18.15 4.28
CA LEU A 160 12.31 -19.30 3.65
C LEU A 160 12.73 -18.93 2.22
N LEU A 161 14.02 -19.04 1.93
CA LEU A 161 14.56 -18.89 0.60
C LEU A 161 14.29 -20.17 -0.21
N PRO A 162 14.08 -20.08 -1.54
CA PRO A 162 13.67 -21.23 -2.34
C PRO A 162 14.71 -22.36 -2.40
N GLU A 163 16.00 -22.02 -2.47
CA GLU A 163 17.12 -22.96 -2.53
C GLU A 163 18.39 -22.33 -1.95
N ALA A 164 19.31 -23.16 -1.45
CA ALA A 164 20.63 -22.71 -1.02
C ALA A 164 21.44 -22.15 -2.21
N SER A 165 22.23 -21.10 -1.93
CA SER A 165 22.99 -20.33 -2.91
C SER A 165 22.17 -19.66 -4.02
N GLN A 166 20.83 -19.80 -4.00
CA GLN A 166 19.96 -19.03 -4.88
C GLN A 166 19.78 -17.62 -4.33
N ARG A 167 20.14 -16.63 -5.15
CA ARG A 167 19.87 -15.23 -4.87
C ARG A 167 18.38 -14.96 -4.99
N THR A 168 17.85 -14.31 -3.96
CA THR A 168 16.45 -13.91 -3.89
C THR A 168 16.39 -12.42 -3.68
N HIS A 169 15.67 -11.73 -4.57
CA HIS A 169 15.29 -10.36 -4.34
C HIS A 169 14.19 -10.33 -3.28
N TRP A 170 14.42 -9.60 -2.20
CA TRP A 170 13.47 -9.42 -1.11
C TRP A 170 13.19 -7.94 -0.92
N GLU A 171 11.91 -7.61 -0.91
CA GLU A 171 11.43 -6.24 -0.73
C GLU A 171 10.19 -6.26 0.14
N ALA A 172 10.13 -5.35 1.11
CA ALA A 172 8.96 -5.17 1.95
C ALA A 172 8.88 -3.75 2.52
N ASP A 173 7.65 -3.27 2.76
CA ASP A 173 7.43 -2.19 3.71
C ASP A 173 7.55 -2.74 5.13
N ILE A 174 8.63 -2.37 5.82
CA ILE A 174 8.88 -2.88 7.17
C ILE A 174 7.89 -2.32 8.19
N LEU A 175 7.20 -1.21 7.89
CA LEU A 175 6.16 -0.66 8.77
C LEU A 175 4.81 -1.35 8.61
N ASP A 176 4.66 -2.31 7.68
CA ASP A 176 3.45 -3.13 7.58
C ASP A 176 3.18 -3.82 8.93
N PRO A 177 1.99 -3.68 9.53
CA PRO A 177 1.65 -4.34 10.80
C PRO A 177 1.85 -5.86 10.82
N GLN A 178 1.84 -6.53 9.67
CA GLN A 178 2.15 -7.97 9.57
C GLN A 178 3.64 -8.25 9.75
N LEU A 179 4.52 -7.30 9.42
CA LEU A 179 5.98 -7.42 9.50
C LEU A 179 6.57 -6.67 10.70
N TRP A 180 5.94 -5.60 11.18
CA TRP A 180 6.41 -4.74 12.26
C TRP A 180 6.15 -5.34 13.66
N ASN A 181 6.72 -6.52 13.86
CA ASN A 181 6.63 -7.28 15.10
C ASN A 181 8.03 -7.70 15.57
N ASP A 182 8.16 -8.02 16.85
CA ASP A 182 9.33 -8.71 17.37
C ASP A 182 9.37 -10.17 16.88
N GLY A 183 10.42 -10.91 17.22
CA GLY A 183 10.60 -12.29 16.74
C GLY A 183 9.51 -13.27 17.20
N HIS A 184 8.77 -12.93 18.26
CA HIS A 184 7.68 -13.73 18.79
C HIS A 184 6.29 -13.25 18.31
N GLY A 185 6.24 -12.29 17.39
CA GLY A 185 5.00 -11.74 16.84
C GLY A 185 4.34 -10.69 17.74
N GLY A 186 5.06 -10.15 18.74
CA GLY A 186 4.62 -9.02 19.53
C GLY A 186 4.74 -7.72 18.74
N PRO A 187 3.71 -6.84 18.72
CA PRO A 187 3.78 -5.60 17.97
C PRO A 187 4.85 -4.66 18.52
N LEU A 188 5.65 -4.09 17.62
CA LEU A 188 6.64 -3.09 17.96
C LEU A 188 6.03 -1.68 18.00
N PRO A 189 6.56 -0.76 18.82
CA PRO A 189 6.09 0.62 18.83
C PRO A 189 6.44 1.34 17.52
N THR A 190 5.70 2.41 17.22
CA THR A 190 5.97 3.25 16.05
C THR A 190 7.36 3.86 16.14
N PRO A 191 8.22 3.69 15.12
CA PRO A 191 9.53 4.32 15.10
C PRO A 191 9.38 5.81 14.79
N VAL A 192 10.09 6.66 15.53
CA VAL A 192 10.27 8.08 15.17
C VAL A 192 11.67 8.35 14.66
N ARG A 193 12.64 7.50 15.01
CA ARG A 193 14.01 7.66 14.55
C ARG A 193 14.63 6.30 14.25
N LEU A 194 15.20 6.15 13.06
CA LEU A 194 16.08 5.02 12.77
C LEU A 194 17.49 5.37 13.21
N LEU A 195 18.09 4.50 14.02
CA LEU A 195 19.42 4.70 14.58
C LEU A 195 20.46 3.95 13.76
N ARG A 196 20.19 2.69 13.41
CA ARG A 196 21.16 1.82 12.74
C ARG A 196 20.47 0.78 11.85
N PHE A 197 21.08 0.52 10.70
CA PHE A 197 20.82 -0.66 9.89
C PHE A 197 22.01 -1.61 9.99
N SER A 198 21.74 -2.90 10.16
CA SER A 198 22.74 -3.96 10.18
C SER A 198 22.29 -5.13 9.33
N ILE A 199 23.25 -5.79 8.69
CA ILE A 199 23.04 -7.06 7.99
C ILE A 199 24.22 -8.00 8.25
N GLY A 200 23.95 -9.29 8.30
CA GLY A 200 25.00 -10.29 8.52
C GLY A 200 24.41 -11.65 8.80
N GLY A 201 25.14 -12.46 9.57
CA GLY A 201 24.74 -13.84 9.89
C GLY A 201 24.99 -14.18 11.35
N SER A 202 24.20 -15.12 11.85
CA SER A 202 24.26 -15.66 13.21
C SER A 202 23.86 -17.14 13.24
N GLY A 203 24.24 -17.84 14.31
CA GLY A 203 24.00 -19.27 14.46
C GLY A 203 25.30 -20.06 14.61
N TRP A 204 25.27 -21.34 14.25
CA TRP A 204 26.43 -22.25 14.31
C TRP A 204 27.40 -22.02 13.15
N ASP A 205 27.47 -22.94 12.18
CA ASP A 205 28.18 -22.75 10.93
C ASP A 205 27.20 -22.23 9.87
N PHE A 206 27.58 -21.13 9.22
CA PHE A 206 26.74 -20.49 8.22
C PHE A 206 27.57 -19.77 7.17
N ALA A 207 27.00 -19.56 6.00
CA ALA A 207 27.57 -18.73 4.95
C ALA A 207 26.44 -18.12 4.12
N GLY A 208 26.67 -16.92 3.61
CA GLY A 208 25.71 -16.22 2.78
C GLY A 208 26.21 -14.84 2.39
N GLY A 209 25.30 -14.04 1.88
CA GLY A 209 25.61 -12.69 1.47
C GLY A 209 24.39 -11.85 1.14
N ALA A 210 24.66 -10.57 0.90
CA ALA A 210 23.65 -9.62 0.47
C ALA A 210 24.23 -8.52 -0.41
N ALA A 211 23.40 -7.97 -1.28
CA ALA A 211 23.73 -6.89 -2.20
C ALA A 211 22.52 -6.00 -2.47
N HIS A 212 22.75 -4.91 -3.21
CA HIS A 212 21.71 -3.96 -3.65
C HIS A 212 20.81 -3.49 -2.50
N LEU A 213 21.43 -3.12 -1.37
CA LEU A 213 20.72 -2.71 -0.17
C LEU A 213 20.10 -1.32 -0.39
N SER A 214 18.82 -1.18 -0.10
CA SER A 214 18.10 0.10 -0.16
C SER A 214 17.08 0.17 0.96
N LEU A 215 16.99 1.31 1.62
CA LEU A 215 15.95 1.59 2.60
C LEU A 215 15.39 2.98 2.30
N THR A 216 14.21 3.03 1.71
CA THR A 216 13.59 4.28 1.29
C THR A 216 12.41 4.63 2.17
N GLY A 217 12.39 5.88 2.64
CA GLY A 217 11.24 6.44 3.35
C GLY A 217 10.32 7.19 2.40
N SER A 218 9.03 6.87 2.44
CA SER A 218 7.99 7.66 1.78
C SER A 218 7.17 8.39 2.83
N ALA A 219 7.20 9.73 2.75
CA ALA A 219 6.34 10.57 3.59
C ALA A 219 4.88 10.34 3.21
N GLY A 220 3.97 10.53 4.18
CA GLY A 220 2.52 10.42 4.03
C GLY A 220 1.98 10.91 2.68
N GLY A 221 1.94 9.96 1.77
CA GLY A 221 1.65 10.03 0.36
C GLY A 221 1.66 8.59 -0.11
N SER A 222 0.87 7.76 0.59
CA SER A 222 0.74 6.33 0.33
C SER A 222 0.46 6.11 -1.15
N THR A 223 1.45 5.59 -1.87
CA THR A 223 1.28 4.96 -3.17
C THR A 223 0.97 3.48 -2.99
N THR A 224 -0.05 3.16 -2.19
CA THR A 224 -1.06 2.21 -2.67
C THR A 224 -2.07 3.05 -3.41
N ALA A 225 -2.51 2.64 -4.60
CA ALA A 225 -3.52 3.37 -5.34
C ALA A 225 -4.71 3.76 -4.43
N GLY A 226 -4.77 5.05 -4.07
CA GLY A 226 -6.00 5.77 -3.75
C GLY A 226 -6.59 5.67 -2.34
N PHE A 227 -5.81 5.64 -1.24
CA PHE A 227 -6.43 5.82 0.09
C PHE A 227 -5.57 6.55 1.11
N THR A 228 -6.04 7.73 1.56
CA THR A 228 -5.49 8.47 2.69
C THR A 228 -6.58 8.65 3.73
N VAL A 229 -6.33 8.20 4.97
CA VAL A 229 -7.23 8.44 6.11
C VAL A 229 -6.67 9.59 6.92
N GLU A 230 -7.41 10.69 6.98
CA GLU A 230 -7.08 11.82 7.83
C GLU A 230 -8.04 11.88 9.03
N GLU A 231 -7.52 11.70 10.24
CA GLU A 231 -8.28 11.80 11.48
C GLU A 231 -8.06 13.15 12.16
N TYR A 232 -9.16 13.79 12.57
CA TYR A 232 -9.12 15.06 13.29
C TYR A 232 -9.85 14.92 14.62
N PRO A 233 -9.17 15.12 15.76
CA PRO A 233 -9.82 15.04 17.05
C PRO A 233 -10.82 16.18 17.22
N LEU A 234 -12.11 15.84 17.30
CA LEU A 234 -13.18 16.80 17.60
C LEU A 234 -13.31 17.01 19.11
N VAL A 235 -13.65 15.93 19.83
CA VAL A 235 -13.94 15.91 21.25
C VAL A 235 -14.01 14.45 21.73
N SER A 236 -13.76 14.20 23.02
CA SER A 236 -13.94 12.86 23.59
C SER A 236 -15.40 12.44 23.55
N ALA A 237 -15.67 11.16 23.27
CA ALA A 237 -17.02 10.58 23.32
C ALA A 237 -17.68 10.68 24.71
N ASP A 238 -16.88 10.79 25.78
CA ASP A 238 -17.38 10.99 27.15
C ASP A 238 -17.79 12.45 27.42
N GLN A 239 -17.40 13.38 26.53
CA GLN A 239 -17.70 14.81 26.63
C GLN A 239 -18.81 15.23 25.66
N ASP A 240 -18.84 14.65 24.45
CA ASP A 240 -19.86 14.96 23.45
C ASP A 240 -19.95 13.84 22.40
N THR A 241 -21.08 13.72 21.71
CA THR A 241 -21.29 12.69 20.68
C THR A 241 -22.08 13.26 19.49
N PRO A 242 -21.97 12.66 18.28
CA PRO A 242 -22.70 13.14 17.09
C PRO A 242 -24.22 13.19 17.21
N THR A 243 -24.79 12.66 18.29
CA THR A 243 -26.23 12.69 18.57
C THR A 243 -26.70 13.97 19.26
N HIS A 244 -25.79 14.82 19.76
CA HIS A 244 -26.13 16.11 20.34
C HIS A 244 -26.18 17.20 19.27
N PHE A 245 -27.10 18.16 19.44
CA PHE A 245 -27.33 19.22 18.45
C PHE A 245 -26.09 20.11 18.28
N GLU A 246 -25.41 20.41 19.38
CA GLU A 246 -24.22 21.26 19.49
C GLU A 246 -22.95 20.59 18.96
N PHE A 247 -22.98 19.28 18.64
CA PHE A 247 -21.80 18.57 18.16
C PHE A 247 -21.24 19.18 16.87
N ARG A 248 -22.10 19.74 16.02
CA ARG A 248 -21.66 20.42 14.78
C ARG A 248 -20.85 21.68 15.04
N ASP A 249 -21.02 22.31 16.21
CA ASP A 249 -20.22 23.49 16.62
C ASP A 249 -18.76 23.12 16.93
N ARG A 250 -18.46 21.82 17.08
CA ARG A 250 -17.09 21.31 17.24
C ARG A 250 -16.31 21.21 15.93
N VAL A 251 -17.01 21.22 14.78
CA VAL A 251 -16.38 21.19 13.46
C VAL A 251 -15.92 22.62 13.13
N THR A 252 -14.62 22.87 13.24
CA THR A 252 -14.07 24.21 13.04
C THR A 252 -14.09 24.63 11.58
N GLN A 253 -14.00 25.94 11.33
CA GLN A 253 -13.88 26.46 9.95
C GLN A 253 -12.64 25.95 9.24
N ASP A 254 -11.52 25.76 9.94
CA ASP A 254 -10.31 25.18 9.36
C ASP A 254 -10.53 23.73 8.89
N MET A 255 -11.28 22.94 9.67
CA MET A 255 -11.66 21.57 9.28
C MET A 255 -12.59 21.56 8.07
N LEU A 256 -13.49 22.55 7.96
CA LEU A 256 -14.39 22.71 6.82
C LEU A 256 -13.63 23.18 5.57
N ALA A 257 -12.70 24.12 5.71
CA ALA A 257 -11.91 24.68 4.62
C ALA A 257 -11.03 23.62 3.93
N LEU A 258 -10.45 22.70 4.72
CA LEU A 258 -9.75 21.53 4.18
C LEU A 258 -10.62 20.63 3.29
N ARG A 259 -11.95 20.70 3.47
CA ARG A 259 -12.94 19.85 2.80
C ARG A 259 -13.81 20.62 1.81
N GLU A 260 -13.46 21.87 1.51
CA GLU A 260 -14.26 22.74 0.64
C GLU A 260 -14.49 22.09 -0.73
N GLY A 261 -13.45 21.49 -1.32
CA GLY A 261 -13.55 20.78 -2.60
C GLY A 261 -14.48 19.56 -2.60
N TRP A 262 -14.79 18.98 -1.44
CA TRP A 262 -15.79 17.91 -1.31
C TRP A 262 -17.20 18.45 -1.04
N ARG A 263 -17.28 19.58 -0.34
CA ARG A 263 -18.54 20.20 0.06
C ARG A 263 -19.17 21.05 -1.04
N ALA A 264 -18.34 21.65 -1.87
CA ALA A 264 -18.72 22.45 -3.01
C ALA A 264 -17.79 22.11 -4.18
N PRO A 265 -17.86 20.87 -4.70
CA PRO A 265 -17.03 20.48 -5.84
C PRO A 265 -17.34 21.39 -7.04
N ASP A 266 -16.31 21.77 -7.78
CA ASP A 266 -16.50 22.53 -9.03
C ASP A 266 -17.19 21.62 -10.07
N PRO A 267 -18.41 21.96 -10.53
CA PRO A 267 -19.14 21.15 -11.50
C PRO A 267 -18.36 20.91 -12.79
N ALA A 268 -17.56 21.88 -13.23
CA ALA A 268 -16.74 21.75 -14.44
C ALA A 268 -15.62 20.73 -14.25
N VAL A 269 -15.02 20.69 -13.05
CA VAL A 269 -13.95 19.72 -12.71
C VAL A 269 -14.51 18.31 -12.61
N GLN A 270 -15.73 18.12 -12.09
CA GLN A 270 -16.33 16.78 -11.96
C GLN A 270 -16.47 16.05 -13.30
N ILE A 271 -16.82 16.78 -14.35
CA ILE A 271 -17.07 16.21 -15.68
C ILE A 271 -15.85 16.23 -16.59
N GLU A 272 -14.72 16.84 -16.18
CA GLU A 272 -13.53 16.98 -17.03
C GLU A 272 -12.97 15.61 -17.44
N ALA A 273 -12.70 14.73 -16.47
CA ALA A 273 -12.17 13.40 -16.73
C ALA A 273 -13.14 12.55 -17.55
N ILE A 274 -14.45 12.65 -17.27
CA ILE A 274 -15.50 11.94 -18.02
C ILE A 274 -15.53 12.42 -19.48
N ASN A 275 -15.44 13.74 -19.70
CA ASN A 275 -15.43 14.35 -21.02
C ASN A 275 -14.22 13.92 -21.87
N VAL A 276 -13.06 13.66 -21.25
CA VAL A 276 -11.90 13.10 -21.97
C VAL A 276 -12.23 11.74 -22.57
N THR A 277 -12.95 10.89 -21.83
CA THR A 277 -13.35 9.55 -22.29
C THR A 277 -14.48 9.61 -23.32
N ILE A 278 -15.62 10.22 -22.97
CA ILE A 278 -16.81 10.19 -23.83
C ILE A 278 -16.68 11.06 -25.08
N GLY A 279 -15.75 12.03 -25.06
CA GLY A 279 -15.46 12.92 -26.19
C GLY A 279 -14.97 12.18 -27.43
N GLN A 280 -14.32 11.02 -27.26
CA GLN A 280 -13.88 10.18 -28.38
C GLN A 280 -15.06 9.64 -29.19
N ALA A 281 -16.21 9.42 -28.55
CA ALA A 281 -17.47 9.01 -29.16
C ALA A 281 -18.36 10.19 -29.56
N GLY A 282 -17.89 11.44 -29.47
CA GLY A 282 -18.63 12.64 -29.87
C GLY A 282 -19.58 13.20 -28.81
N TYR A 283 -19.57 12.66 -27.58
CA TYR A 283 -20.36 13.17 -26.47
C TYR A 283 -19.62 14.24 -25.67
N LYS A 284 -20.38 15.10 -24.97
CA LYS A 284 -19.82 16.08 -24.04
C LYS A 284 -20.84 16.49 -23.00
N LEU A 285 -20.49 16.43 -21.72
CA LEU A 285 -21.22 17.06 -20.63
C LEU A 285 -20.84 18.54 -20.53
N VAL A 286 -21.83 19.38 -20.25
CA VAL A 286 -21.65 20.82 -20.05
C VAL A 286 -22.49 21.25 -18.86
N ASP A 287 -21.88 21.97 -17.91
CA ASP A 287 -22.58 22.57 -16.76
C ASP A 287 -23.68 23.57 -17.21
N LYS A 288 -24.79 23.56 -16.49
CA LYS A 288 -25.99 24.40 -16.68
C LYS A 288 -26.35 25.11 -15.37
N PRO A 289 -25.53 26.08 -14.94
CA PRO A 289 -25.76 26.79 -13.68
C PRO A 289 -27.06 27.60 -13.69
N ASP A 290 -27.56 27.97 -14.88
CA ASP A 290 -28.83 28.66 -15.07
C ASP A 290 -30.05 27.77 -14.76
N GLN A 291 -29.85 26.46 -14.62
CA GLN A 291 -30.90 25.47 -14.32
C GLN A 291 -30.80 24.90 -12.90
N GLN A 292 -29.79 25.30 -12.13
CA GLN A 292 -29.66 24.93 -10.72
C GLN A 292 -30.75 25.60 -9.88
N GLY A 293 -31.16 24.94 -8.80
CA GLY A 293 -32.19 25.44 -7.88
C GLY A 293 -31.99 24.93 -6.46
N ASP A 294 -32.85 25.34 -5.53
CA ASP A 294 -32.72 25.07 -4.09
C ASP A 294 -32.59 23.57 -3.72
N MET A 295 -32.99 22.66 -4.62
CA MET A 295 -33.00 21.21 -4.40
C MET A 295 -32.03 20.44 -5.31
N VAL A 296 -31.38 21.11 -6.27
CA VAL A 296 -30.46 20.48 -7.24
C VAL A 296 -29.24 21.36 -7.39
N GLU A 297 -28.15 20.94 -6.74
CA GLU A 297 -26.91 21.70 -6.65
C GLU A 297 -26.11 21.71 -7.97
N MET A 298 -26.32 20.72 -8.85
CA MET A 298 -25.61 20.61 -10.13
C MET A 298 -26.55 20.11 -11.23
N VAL A 299 -26.55 20.79 -12.37
CA VAL A 299 -27.31 20.38 -13.56
C VAL A 299 -26.37 20.41 -14.75
N TYR A 300 -26.40 19.36 -15.57
CA TYR A 300 -25.61 19.24 -16.78
C TYR A 300 -26.50 19.02 -18.00
N ALA A 301 -25.99 19.35 -19.18
CA ALA A 301 -26.53 18.87 -20.44
C ALA A 301 -25.54 17.90 -21.08
N LEU A 302 -26.03 16.75 -21.56
CA LEU A 302 -25.28 15.87 -22.46
C LEU A 302 -25.49 16.35 -23.90
N LEU A 303 -24.40 16.66 -24.57
CA LEU A 303 -24.35 17.00 -25.98
C LEU A 303 -23.84 15.79 -26.78
N TYR A 304 -24.28 15.68 -28.02
CA TYR A 304 -23.71 14.81 -29.05
C TYR A 304 -23.41 15.65 -30.29
N HIS A 305 -22.14 15.71 -30.68
CA HIS A 305 -21.63 16.61 -31.73
C HIS A 305 -22.18 18.05 -31.62
N GLU A 306 -21.99 18.65 -30.44
CA GLU A 306 -22.42 20.02 -30.09
C GLU A 306 -23.95 20.27 -30.02
N SER A 307 -24.77 19.26 -30.32
CA SER A 307 -26.22 19.35 -30.19
C SER A 307 -26.66 18.80 -28.83
N VAL A 308 -27.53 19.52 -28.12
CA VAL A 308 -28.08 19.04 -26.84
C VAL A 308 -28.89 17.78 -27.09
N LEU A 309 -28.47 16.67 -26.47
CA LEU A 309 -29.15 15.39 -26.52
C LEU A 309 -30.04 15.22 -25.29
N ILE A 310 -29.49 15.46 -24.09
CA ILE A 310 -30.21 15.43 -22.81
C ILE A 310 -29.98 16.77 -22.10
N PRO A 311 -31.03 17.56 -21.81
CA PRO A 311 -30.85 18.93 -21.33
C PRO A 311 -30.69 19.05 -19.80
N ASP A 312 -31.06 18.02 -19.04
CA ASP A 312 -31.40 18.13 -17.62
C ASP A 312 -30.84 16.97 -16.76
N VAL A 313 -29.57 16.65 -16.97
CA VAL A 313 -28.84 15.64 -16.18
C VAL A 313 -28.63 16.18 -14.77
N SER A 314 -29.22 15.53 -13.77
CA SER A 314 -29.13 15.90 -12.36
C SER A 314 -28.02 15.16 -11.61
N HIS A 315 -27.58 14.01 -12.13
CA HIS A 315 -26.48 13.25 -11.53
C HIS A 315 -25.67 12.52 -12.60
N VAL A 316 -24.34 12.56 -12.45
CA VAL A 316 -23.38 11.89 -13.32
C VAL A 316 -22.66 10.85 -12.47
N TRP A 317 -22.88 9.57 -12.77
CA TRP A 317 -22.21 8.49 -12.06
C TRP A 317 -20.75 8.35 -12.50
N PRO A 318 -19.91 7.63 -11.72
CA PRO A 318 -18.59 7.23 -12.18
C PRO A 318 -18.67 6.48 -13.51
N ILE A 319 -17.80 6.85 -14.46
CA ILE A 319 -17.71 6.19 -15.76
C ILE A 319 -16.96 4.86 -15.63
N ALA A 320 -17.49 3.80 -16.21
CA ALA A 320 -16.78 2.55 -16.41
C ALA A 320 -16.12 2.56 -17.79
N VAL A 321 -14.84 2.16 -17.86
CA VAL A 321 -14.05 2.16 -19.10
C VAL A 321 -13.39 0.80 -19.28
N SER A 322 -13.42 0.26 -20.50
CA SER A 322 -12.75 -1.01 -20.81
C SER A 322 -11.23 -0.90 -20.69
N ALA A 323 -10.54 -2.04 -20.57
CA ALA A 323 -9.08 -2.07 -20.46
C ALA A 323 -8.38 -1.45 -21.69
N SER A 324 -8.98 -1.56 -22.87
CA SER A 324 -8.50 -0.91 -24.11
C SER A 324 -8.78 0.60 -24.16
N GLY A 325 -9.64 1.12 -23.28
CA GLY A 325 -10.08 2.51 -23.31
C GLY A 325 -11.01 2.86 -24.47
N GLN A 326 -11.44 1.88 -25.27
CA GLN A 326 -12.29 2.11 -26.45
C GLN A 326 -13.79 2.07 -26.13
N ASP A 327 -14.17 1.32 -25.10
CA ASP A 327 -15.55 1.20 -24.66
C ASP A 327 -15.76 1.86 -23.30
N PHE A 328 -16.97 2.36 -23.09
CA PHE A 328 -17.38 2.90 -21.81
C PHE A 328 -18.87 2.68 -21.54
N ALA A 329 -19.23 2.76 -20.26
CA ALA A 329 -20.60 2.84 -19.79
C ALA A 329 -20.70 3.97 -18.76
N LEU A 330 -21.55 4.96 -19.03
CA LEU A 330 -21.80 6.10 -18.16
C LEU A 330 -23.28 6.15 -17.79
N LEU A 331 -23.59 6.12 -16.50
CA LEU A 331 -24.96 6.31 -16.04
C LEU A 331 -25.25 7.77 -15.76
N LEU A 332 -26.41 8.23 -16.22
CA LEU A 332 -26.91 9.58 -16.02
C LEU A 332 -28.30 9.53 -15.40
N GLU A 333 -28.52 10.26 -14.31
CA GLU A 333 -29.86 10.55 -13.83
C GLU A 333 -30.31 11.89 -14.39
N THR A 334 -31.59 11.98 -14.72
CA THR A 334 -32.18 13.16 -15.33
C THR A 334 -33.43 13.57 -14.56
N MET A 335 -33.81 14.84 -14.67
CA MET A 335 -35.03 15.32 -14.02
C MET A 335 -36.31 14.89 -14.76
N SER A 336 -36.22 14.66 -16.07
CA SER A 336 -37.38 14.39 -16.93
C SER A 336 -37.56 12.93 -17.37
N THR A 337 -36.52 12.10 -17.28
CA THR A 337 -36.54 10.71 -17.79
C THR A 337 -35.92 9.71 -16.79
N PRO A 338 -36.22 8.41 -16.93
CA PRO A 338 -35.56 7.36 -16.16
C PRO A 338 -34.02 7.39 -16.34
N THR A 339 -33.30 6.75 -15.42
CA THR A 339 -31.84 6.64 -15.50
C THR A 339 -31.39 6.13 -16.87
N LEU A 340 -30.42 6.81 -17.45
CA LEU A 340 -29.89 6.53 -18.77
C LEU A 340 -28.53 5.83 -18.65
N ILE A 341 -28.21 5.00 -19.63
CA ILE A 341 -26.86 4.48 -19.88
C ILE A 341 -26.36 5.01 -21.21
N VAL A 342 -25.19 5.65 -21.20
CA VAL A 342 -24.50 6.16 -22.38
C VAL A 342 -23.33 5.22 -22.68
N THR A 343 -23.26 4.75 -23.92
CA THR A 343 -22.15 3.98 -24.48
C THR A 343 -21.62 4.69 -25.73
N PRO A 344 -20.47 4.28 -26.31
CA PRO A 344 -19.96 4.90 -27.53
C PRO A 344 -20.99 4.93 -28.66
N GLU A 345 -21.83 3.90 -28.75
CA GLU A 345 -22.76 3.72 -29.87
C GLU A 345 -24.15 4.31 -29.61
N THR A 346 -24.61 4.35 -28.36
CA THR A 346 -26.02 4.63 -28.06
C THR A 346 -26.25 5.27 -26.70
N VAL A 347 -27.42 5.90 -26.55
CA VAL A 347 -28.00 6.27 -25.25
C VAL A 347 -29.26 5.44 -25.04
N GLY A 348 -29.26 4.60 -24.00
CA GLY A 348 -30.36 3.74 -23.63
C GLY A 348 -31.00 4.15 -22.30
N GLN A 349 -32.24 3.72 -22.06
CA GLN A 349 -32.87 3.81 -20.75
C GLN A 349 -32.60 2.53 -19.98
N LEU A 350 -32.23 2.66 -18.71
CA LEU A 350 -32.25 1.54 -17.78
C LEU A 350 -33.69 1.26 -17.34
N GLY A 351 -34.01 -0.02 -17.22
CA GLY A 351 -35.31 -0.48 -16.75
C GLY A 351 -35.49 -0.34 -15.24
N MET A 352 -36.66 -0.74 -14.75
CA MET A 352 -37.01 -0.75 -13.32
C MET A 352 -36.18 -1.75 -12.50
N GLU A 353 -35.44 -2.62 -13.19
CA GLU A 353 -34.56 -3.65 -12.68
C GLU A 353 -33.21 -3.08 -12.21
N PHE A 354 -32.93 -1.80 -12.45
CA PHE A 354 -31.71 -1.16 -11.95
C PHE A 354 -31.71 -1.06 -10.42
N ILE A 355 -30.63 -1.52 -9.79
CA ILE A 355 -30.47 -1.62 -8.33
C ILE A 355 -29.51 -0.59 -7.75
N TYR A 356 -29.25 0.52 -8.46
CA TYR A 356 -28.26 1.53 -8.05
C TYR A 356 -26.82 0.99 -7.95
N VAL A 357 -26.49 0.00 -8.79
CA VAL A 357 -25.13 -0.52 -8.96
C VAL A 357 -24.70 -0.24 -10.39
N ALA A 358 -23.78 0.71 -10.57
CA ALA A 358 -23.24 1.05 -11.87
C ALA A 358 -22.52 -0.16 -12.50
N PRO A 359 -22.65 -0.36 -13.83
CA PRO A 359 -21.92 -1.42 -14.50
C PRO A 359 -20.41 -1.13 -14.48
N VAL A 360 -19.59 -2.18 -14.53
CA VAL A 360 -18.12 -2.07 -14.47
C VAL A 360 -17.48 -2.92 -15.55
N PHE A 361 -16.36 -2.48 -16.10
CA PHE A 361 -15.56 -3.33 -16.98
C PHE A 361 -14.57 -4.17 -16.18
N VAL A 362 -14.45 -5.45 -16.53
CA VAL A 362 -13.35 -6.33 -16.11
C VAL A 362 -12.64 -6.81 -17.36
N GLY A 363 -11.48 -6.22 -17.66
CA GLY A 363 -10.87 -6.37 -18.98
C GLY A 363 -11.71 -5.63 -20.03
N GLU A 364 -12.16 -6.34 -21.06
CA GLU A 364 -13.06 -5.80 -22.10
C GLU A 364 -14.54 -6.09 -21.84
N ASP A 365 -14.85 -6.88 -20.81
CA ASP A 365 -16.22 -7.33 -20.59
C ASP A 365 -16.96 -6.42 -19.63
N LEU A 366 -18.16 -5.99 -20.03
CA LEU A 366 -19.05 -5.20 -19.20
C LEU A 366 -19.83 -6.10 -18.26
N TYR A 367 -19.68 -5.88 -16.96
CA TYR A 367 -20.46 -6.53 -15.92
C TYR A 367 -21.57 -5.59 -15.46
N ALA A 368 -22.79 -6.09 -15.41
CA ALA A 368 -23.95 -5.35 -14.90
C ALA A 368 -24.71 -6.21 -13.90
N VAL A 369 -25.39 -5.55 -12.96
CA VAL A 369 -26.23 -6.21 -11.95
C VAL A 369 -27.65 -5.66 -12.06
N GLU A 370 -28.60 -6.57 -12.20
CA GLU A 370 -30.02 -6.27 -12.31
C GLU A 370 -30.77 -6.98 -11.18
N GLY A 371 -31.79 -6.32 -10.63
CA GLY A 371 -32.66 -6.85 -9.60
C GLY A 371 -34.01 -7.26 -10.17
N ASN A 372 -34.46 -8.47 -9.84
CA ASN A 372 -35.84 -8.85 -9.98
C ASN A 372 -36.56 -8.62 -8.64
N TRP A 373 -37.31 -7.54 -8.58
CA TRP A 373 -38.05 -7.14 -7.37
C TRP A 373 -39.26 -8.02 -7.06
N GLU A 374 -39.77 -8.77 -8.04
CA GLU A 374 -40.86 -9.73 -7.79
C GLU A 374 -40.35 -10.97 -7.05
N THR A 375 -39.13 -11.42 -7.37
CA THR A 375 -38.52 -12.62 -6.79
C THR A 375 -37.47 -12.33 -5.71
N ASN A 376 -37.09 -11.06 -5.51
CA ASN A 376 -35.97 -10.63 -4.67
C ASN A 376 -34.66 -11.34 -5.01
N THR A 377 -34.38 -11.51 -6.31
CA THR A 377 -33.13 -12.12 -6.81
C THR A 377 -32.31 -11.10 -7.60
N PHE A 378 -31.00 -11.28 -7.64
CA PHE A 378 -30.09 -10.41 -8.38
C PHE A 378 -29.38 -11.20 -9.44
N THR A 379 -29.34 -10.68 -10.65
CA THR A 379 -28.68 -11.32 -11.76
C THR A 379 -27.44 -10.52 -12.15
N VAL A 380 -26.30 -11.21 -12.26
CA VAL A 380 -25.07 -10.62 -12.79
C VAL A 380 -24.93 -11.07 -14.24
N SER A 381 -24.80 -10.10 -15.13
CA SER A 381 -24.51 -10.36 -16.54
C SER A 381 -23.08 -9.95 -16.90
N ARG A 382 -22.48 -10.67 -17.84
CA ARG A 382 -21.21 -10.34 -18.50
C ARG A 382 -21.52 -10.15 -19.99
N SER A 383 -21.35 -8.93 -20.48
CA SER A 383 -21.62 -8.57 -21.88
C SER A 383 -23.04 -8.96 -22.32
N GLY A 384 -24.00 -8.81 -21.41
CA GLY A 384 -25.42 -9.15 -21.61
C GLY A 384 -25.79 -10.62 -21.37
N GLU A 385 -24.81 -11.51 -21.15
CA GLU A 385 -25.07 -12.91 -20.80
C GLU A 385 -25.14 -13.10 -19.29
N VAL A 386 -26.21 -13.71 -18.79
CA VAL A 386 -26.36 -14.02 -17.35
C VAL A 386 -25.32 -15.07 -16.93
N ILE A 387 -24.46 -14.70 -15.98
CA ILE A 387 -23.43 -15.59 -15.42
C ILE A 387 -23.71 -16.01 -13.97
N TYR A 388 -24.60 -15.29 -13.29
CA TYR A 388 -25.00 -15.59 -11.91
C TYR A 388 -26.41 -15.07 -11.62
N THR A 389 -27.17 -15.77 -10.76
CA THR A 389 -28.50 -15.39 -10.27
C THR A 389 -28.61 -15.69 -8.78
#